data_AF-A0AAJ7IWL2-F1
#
_entry.id   AF-A0AAJ7IWL2-F1
#
_cell.length_a   1.000
_cell.length_b   1.000
_cell.length_c   1.000
_cell.angle_alpha   90.00
_cell.angle_beta   90.00
_cell.angle_gamma   90.00
#
_symmetry.space_group_name_H-M   'P 1'
#
loop_
_entity.id
_entity.type
_entity.pdbx_description
1 polymer ?
#
loop_
_entity_poly.entity_id
_entity_poly.type
_entity_poly.pdbx_seq_one_letter_code
_entity_poly.pdbx_strand_id
1 'polypeptide(L)'
;MSTEEESDLRKLFVESSENDNVYTIATTIDTGFEWQAVDECREKLDKNIKIVKERGKIFFNTSRDQFAQVIDMRSIDNIFIVADVRKFQFTGTSKDDDLQLFKDAVDSMKLEKALNVWKQITGFQGKLYPTAEEYNAAEKDCKLSNTNVTVTTATKGRKRGQDPSDTREDEILRYRVTCERTGKHTFESSDAARVIGGQLQDKHLWLVDLTTYYLEVVCKVTNDELVTQLRVTHESKHRRNITNFGPTTLRATVCYNLLRLAHPKPGDVIIDPMCGGGSIPITCLYGSK
;
A
#
# COMPACT_ATOMS: atom_id res chain seq x y z
N MET A 1 16.48 -29.97 14.94
CA MET A 1 16.67 -29.57 13.54
C MET A 1 15.29 -29.42 12.91
N SER A 2 14.64 -28.28 13.16
CA SER A 2 13.43 -27.88 12.45
C SER A 2 13.87 -27.16 11.19
N THR A 3 13.69 -27.79 10.04
CA THR A 3 13.68 -27.11 8.74
C THR A 3 12.67 -25.97 8.86
N GLU A 4 13.15 -24.74 8.95
CA GLU A 4 12.29 -23.56 8.96
C GLU A 4 11.54 -23.51 7.64
N GLU A 5 10.24 -23.79 7.67
CA GLU A 5 9.38 -23.63 6.50
C GLU A 5 9.45 -22.17 6.05
N GLU A 6 10.01 -21.97 4.85
CA GLU A 6 10.08 -20.65 4.24
C GLU A 6 8.64 -20.14 4.02
N SER A 7 8.37 -18.92 4.49
CA SER A 7 7.08 -18.25 4.36
C SER A 7 6.60 -18.30 2.91
N ASP A 8 5.34 -18.70 2.68
CA ASP A 8 4.80 -18.80 1.32
C ASP A 8 4.84 -17.46 0.57
N LEU A 9 4.75 -16.34 1.32
CA LEU A 9 4.94 -15.00 0.79
C LEU A 9 6.37 -14.78 0.27
N ARG A 10 7.37 -15.27 1.00
CA ARG A 10 8.77 -15.17 0.59
C ARG A 10 9.03 -15.98 -0.67
N LYS A 11 8.48 -17.19 -0.79
CA LYS A 11 8.54 -17.98 -2.04
C LYS A 11 7.93 -17.23 -3.22
N LEU A 12 6.75 -16.62 -3.01
CA LEU A 12 6.08 -15.81 -4.03
C LEU A 12 6.92 -14.59 -4.45
N PHE A 13 7.59 -13.94 -3.50
CA PHE A 13 8.44 -12.78 -3.75
C PHE A 13 9.77 -13.14 -4.45
N VAL A 14 10.35 -14.31 -4.14
CA VAL A 14 11.55 -14.80 -4.84
C VAL A 14 11.23 -15.07 -6.32
N GLU A 15 10.08 -15.70 -6.61
CA GLU A 15 9.62 -15.93 -7.99
C GLU A 15 9.46 -14.62 -8.78
N SER A 16 8.96 -13.55 -8.15
CA SER A 16 8.86 -12.25 -8.81
C SER A 16 10.22 -11.57 -8.93
N SER A 17 11.16 -11.82 -8.01
CA SER A 17 12.51 -11.25 -8.05
C SER A 17 13.35 -11.81 -9.20
N GLU A 18 13.10 -13.06 -9.63
CA GLU A 18 13.79 -13.71 -10.74
C GLU A 18 13.32 -13.24 -12.13
N ASN A 19 12.11 -12.67 -12.24
CA ASN A 19 11.53 -12.23 -13.51
C ASN A 19 11.23 -10.72 -13.50
N ASP A 20 11.94 -9.96 -14.32
CA ASP A 20 11.85 -8.49 -14.36
C ASP A 20 10.46 -7.93 -14.67
N ASN A 21 9.60 -8.70 -15.36
CA ASN A 21 8.25 -8.30 -15.75
C ASN A 21 7.16 -8.71 -14.76
N VAL A 22 7.52 -9.45 -13.71
CA VAL A 22 6.59 -9.93 -12.68
C VAL A 22 6.81 -9.15 -11.40
N TYR A 23 5.69 -8.73 -10.79
CA TYR A 23 5.68 -7.98 -9.55
C TYR A 23 4.75 -8.64 -8.54
N THR A 24 5.21 -8.74 -7.30
CA THR A 24 4.36 -9.18 -6.19
C THR A 24 3.51 -8.00 -5.72
N ILE A 25 2.20 -8.16 -5.84
CA ILE A 25 1.21 -7.19 -5.40
C ILE A 25 0.61 -7.67 -4.09
N ALA A 26 0.53 -6.77 -3.13
CA ALA A 26 -0.23 -6.95 -1.90
C ALA A 26 -1.48 -6.09 -1.95
N THR A 27 -2.61 -6.63 -1.51
CA THR A 27 -3.85 -5.85 -1.39
C THR A 27 -4.45 -6.03 -0.01
N THR A 28 -5.03 -4.97 0.54
CA THR A 28 -5.80 -5.05 1.79
C THR A 28 -7.26 -5.28 1.49
N ILE A 29 -7.92 -6.10 2.30
CA ILE A 29 -9.32 -6.51 2.16
C ILE A 29 -9.98 -6.47 3.54
N ASP A 30 -11.27 -6.19 3.60
CA ASP A 30 -12.05 -6.35 4.82
C ASP A 30 -12.00 -7.83 5.26
N THR A 31 -11.57 -8.06 6.51
CA THR A 31 -11.35 -9.42 7.03
C THR A 31 -12.61 -10.28 6.91
N GLY A 32 -12.46 -11.51 6.42
CA GLY A 32 -13.56 -12.44 6.15
C GLY A 32 -13.97 -12.50 4.67
N PHE A 33 -13.58 -11.51 3.86
CA PHE A 33 -13.87 -11.48 2.42
C PHE A 33 -12.67 -11.84 1.54
N GLU A 34 -11.63 -12.45 2.12
CA GLU A 34 -10.41 -12.78 1.39
C GLU A 34 -10.67 -13.76 0.24
N TRP A 35 -11.62 -14.69 0.40
CA TRP A 35 -12.00 -15.64 -0.65
C TRP A 35 -12.70 -14.95 -1.83
N GLN A 36 -13.57 -13.97 -1.58
CA GLN A 36 -14.22 -13.19 -2.65
C GLN A 36 -13.19 -12.41 -3.46
N ALA A 37 -12.14 -11.91 -2.79
CA ALA A 37 -11.04 -11.24 -3.46
C ALA A 37 -10.15 -12.21 -4.25
N VAL A 38 -9.92 -13.43 -3.74
CA VAL A 38 -9.23 -14.51 -4.47
C VAL A 38 -10.00 -14.88 -5.74
N ASP A 39 -11.32 -15.04 -5.64
CA ASP A 39 -12.17 -15.39 -6.78
C ASP A 39 -12.18 -14.25 -7.82
N GLU A 40 -12.37 -13.00 -7.40
CA GLU A 40 -12.29 -11.84 -8.31
C GLU A 40 -10.91 -11.74 -8.98
N CYS A 41 -9.83 -12.00 -8.23
CA CYS A 41 -8.47 -12.00 -8.75
C CYS A 41 -8.29 -13.05 -9.86
N ARG A 42 -8.79 -14.27 -9.66
CA ARG A 42 -8.74 -15.36 -10.64
C ARG A 42 -9.63 -15.13 -11.86
N GLU A 43 -10.77 -14.48 -11.67
CA GLU A 43 -11.70 -14.12 -12.74
C GLU A 43 -11.11 -13.05 -13.67
N LYS A 44 -10.42 -12.05 -13.09
CA LYS A 44 -9.88 -10.92 -13.86
C LYS A 44 -8.51 -11.20 -14.46
N LEU A 45 -7.59 -11.77 -13.69
CA LEU A 45 -6.17 -11.91 -14.08
C LEU A 45 -5.92 -13.25 -14.79
N ASP A 46 -5.85 -14.33 -14.02
CA ASP A 46 -5.62 -15.69 -14.50
C ASP A 46 -6.19 -16.69 -13.48
N LYS A 47 -6.85 -17.75 -13.94
CA LYS A 47 -7.43 -18.79 -13.09
C LYS A 47 -6.37 -19.55 -12.27
N ASN A 48 -5.16 -19.68 -12.78
CA ASN A 48 -4.06 -20.43 -12.18
C ASN A 48 -3.07 -19.55 -11.42
N ILE A 49 -3.39 -18.26 -11.21
CA ILE A 49 -2.53 -17.34 -10.48
C ILE A 49 -2.26 -17.85 -9.06
N LYS A 50 -0.98 -17.85 -8.68
CA LYS A 50 -0.55 -18.21 -7.32
C LYS A 50 -0.87 -17.06 -6.38
N ILE A 51 -1.71 -17.34 -5.38
CA ILE A 51 -2.16 -16.36 -4.39
C ILE A 51 -1.81 -16.87 -3.00
N VAL A 52 -1.12 -16.04 -2.22
CA VAL A 52 -0.89 -16.24 -0.79
C VAL A 52 -1.92 -15.41 -0.02
N LYS A 53 -2.66 -16.05 0.86
CA LYS A 53 -3.75 -15.43 1.62
C LYS A 53 -3.35 -15.28 3.08
N GLU A 54 -3.45 -14.07 3.59
CA GLU A 54 -3.32 -13.76 5.01
C GLU A 54 -4.63 -13.16 5.54
N ARG A 55 -4.73 -12.94 6.86
CA ARG A 55 -5.88 -12.25 7.45
C ARG A 55 -5.94 -10.80 6.94
N GLY A 56 -7.05 -10.45 6.27
CA GLY A 56 -7.30 -9.13 5.70
C GLY A 56 -6.38 -8.73 4.55
N LYS A 57 -5.61 -9.67 3.97
CA LYS A 57 -4.69 -9.39 2.86
C LYS A 57 -4.57 -10.57 1.91
N ILE A 58 -4.37 -10.28 0.63
CA ILE A 58 -3.90 -11.27 -0.35
C ILE A 58 -2.67 -10.74 -1.07
N PHE A 59 -1.80 -11.67 -1.45
CA PHE A 59 -0.59 -11.43 -2.20
C PHE A 59 -0.60 -12.30 -3.45
N PHE A 60 -0.22 -11.72 -4.59
CA PHE A 60 -0.17 -12.46 -5.84
C PHE A 60 0.85 -11.84 -6.79
N ASN A 61 1.36 -12.63 -7.71
CA ASN A 61 2.28 -12.17 -8.74
C ASN A 61 1.48 -11.79 -9.98
N THR A 62 1.72 -10.59 -10.50
CA THR A 62 1.08 -10.10 -11.73
C THR A 62 2.10 -9.45 -12.65
N SER A 63 1.78 -9.43 -13.93
CA SER A 63 2.56 -8.69 -14.93
C SER A 63 2.11 -7.22 -14.99
N ARG A 64 2.95 -6.37 -15.59
CA ARG A 64 2.62 -4.96 -15.83
C ARG A 64 1.30 -4.79 -16.59
N ASP A 65 1.08 -5.58 -17.64
CA ASP A 65 -0.05 -5.42 -18.56
C ASP A 65 -1.39 -5.74 -17.90
N GLN A 66 -1.37 -6.59 -16.87
CA GLN A 66 -2.55 -6.98 -16.10
C GLN A 66 -2.84 -6.01 -14.95
N PHE A 67 -1.97 -5.01 -14.68
CA PHE A 67 -2.15 -4.13 -13.53
C PHE A 67 -3.43 -3.28 -13.61
N ALA A 68 -3.87 -2.89 -14.81
CA ALA A 68 -5.15 -2.19 -15.00
C ALA A 68 -6.33 -3.01 -14.45
N GLN A 69 -6.29 -4.34 -14.63
CA GLN A 69 -7.32 -5.24 -14.13
C GLN A 69 -7.31 -5.33 -12.58
N VAL A 70 -6.12 -5.22 -11.97
CA VAL A 70 -5.96 -5.12 -10.50
C VAL A 70 -6.58 -3.82 -9.98
N ILE A 71 -6.35 -2.70 -10.68
CA ILE A 71 -7.00 -1.42 -10.34
C ILE A 71 -8.52 -1.55 -10.44
N ASP A 72 -9.04 -2.32 -11.39
CA ASP A 72 -10.49 -2.48 -11.54
C ASP A 72 -11.13 -3.42 -10.52
N MET A 73 -10.35 -4.18 -9.74
CA MET A 73 -10.87 -5.01 -8.64
C MET A 73 -11.65 -4.17 -7.62
N ARG A 74 -12.77 -4.72 -7.13
CA ARG A 74 -13.73 -4.03 -6.25
C ARG A 74 -13.81 -4.61 -4.85
N SER A 75 -13.35 -5.85 -4.65
CA SER A 75 -13.25 -6.50 -3.34
C SER A 75 -12.12 -5.96 -2.47
N ILE A 76 -11.16 -5.23 -3.05
CA ILE A 76 -9.93 -4.75 -2.40
C ILE A 76 -10.00 -3.25 -2.02
N ASP A 77 -9.36 -2.90 -0.91
CA ASP A 77 -9.32 -1.55 -0.33
C ASP A 77 -8.11 -0.72 -0.75
N ASN A 78 -6.92 -1.30 -0.75
CA ASN A 78 -5.68 -0.61 -1.09
C ASN A 78 -4.77 -1.59 -1.83
N ILE A 79 -3.97 -1.04 -2.74
CA ILE A 79 -3.00 -1.81 -3.55
C ILE A 79 -1.60 -1.35 -3.16
N PHE A 80 -0.70 -2.32 -3.01
CA PHE A 80 0.70 -2.09 -2.72
C PHE A 80 1.57 -2.97 -3.62
N ILE A 81 2.73 -2.46 -4.01
CA ILE A 81 3.79 -3.25 -4.65
C ILE A 81 4.74 -3.71 -3.56
N VAL A 82 4.95 -5.01 -3.41
CA VAL A 82 5.93 -5.53 -2.45
C VAL A 82 7.33 -5.28 -3.00
N ALA A 83 8.12 -4.52 -2.25
CA ALA A 83 9.50 -4.19 -2.61
C ALA A 83 10.51 -5.14 -1.99
N ASP A 84 10.20 -5.70 -0.82
CA ASP A 84 11.10 -6.60 -0.11
C ASP A 84 10.35 -7.46 0.91
N VAL A 85 10.86 -8.68 1.11
CA VAL A 85 10.40 -9.62 2.14
C VAL A 85 11.63 -10.23 2.80
N ARG A 86 11.87 -9.89 4.06
CA ARG A 86 13.02 -10.39 4.82
C ARG A 86 12.61 -11.00 6.14
N LYS A 87 13.36 -12.02 6.53
CA LYS A 87 13.30 -12.59 7.87
C LYS A 87 14.53 -12.14 8.64
N PHE A 88 14.31 -11.60 9.83
CA PHE A 88 15.34 -11.22 10.78
C PHE A 88 15.48 -12.29 11.86
N GLN A 89 16.56 -12.19 12.62
CA GLN A 89 16.67 -12.86 13.91
C GLN A 89 16.83 -11.75 14.94
N PHE A 90 15.71 -11.26 15.47
CA PHE A 90 15.74 -10.24 16.51
C PHE A 90 16.33 -10.84 17.78
N THR A 91 17.36 -10.20 18.33
CA THR A 91 18.06 -10.71 19.51
C THR A 91 17.23 -10.46 20.77
N GLY A 92 16.37 -9.44 20.75
CA GLY A 92 15.47 -9.10 21.84
C GLY A 92 16.17 -8.54 23.09
N THR A 93 17.48 -8.36 23.05
CA THR A 93 18.32 -7.91 24.16
C THR A 93 18.63 -6.42 24.09
N SER A 94 18.83 -5.86 22.89
CA SER A 94 19.18 -4.46 22.66
C SER A 94 18.33 -3.87 21.55
N LYS A 95 17.71 -2.71 21.83
CA LYS A 95 16.91 -1.97 20.85
C LYS A 95 17.76 -1.49 19.68
N ASP A 96 18.99 -1.04 19.92
CA ASP A 96 19.83 -0.43 18.89
C ASP A 96 20.35 -1.48 17.89
N ASP A 97 20.60 -2.70 18.35
CA ASP A 97 21.03 -3.81 17.49
C ASP A 97 19.90 -4.23 16.54
N ASP A 98 18.68 -4.38 17.07
CA ASP A 98 17.49 -4.69 16.28
C ASP A 98 17.18 -3.57 15.26
N LEU A 99 17.43 -2.30 15.62
CA LEU A 99 17.27 -1.17 14.71
C LEU A 99 18.36 -1.10 13.64
N GLN A 100 19.58 -1.58 13.93
CA GLN A 100 20.66 -1.63 12.95
C GLN A 100 20.33 -2.62 11.82
N LEU A 101 19.68 -3.74 12.13
CA LEU A 101 19.19 -4.69 11.13
C LEU A 101 18.28 -4.04 10.07
N PHE A 102 17.46 -3.05 10.47
CA PHE A 102 16.63 -2.32 9.53
C PHE A 102 17.42 -1.42 8.59
N LYS A 103 18.50 -0.79 9.07
CA LYS A 103 19.38 0.03 8.21
C LYS A 103 20.08 -0.84 7.18
N ASP A 104 20.66 -1.96 7.63
CA ASP A 104 21.36 -2.91 6.76
C ASP A 104 20.42 -3.51 5.71
N ALA A 105 19.15 -3.73 6.09
CA ALA A 105 18.11 -4.18 5.17
C ALA A 105 17.79 -3.14 4.09
N VAL A 106 17.65 -1.86 4.44
CA VAL A 106 17.40 -0.78 3.47
C VAL A 106 18.58 -0.61 2.51
N ASP A 107 19.82 -0.72 3.01
CA ASP A 107 21.02 -0.60 2.18
C ASP A 107 21.10 -1.70 1.12
N SER A 108 20.78 -2.94 1.52
CA SER A 108 20.74 -4.09 0.62
C SER A 108 19.40 -4.25 -0.14
N MET A 109 18.44 -3.34 0.03
CA MET A 109 17.14 -3.39 -0.65
C MET A 109 17.24 -2.92 -2.10
N LYS A 110 16.72 -3.73 -3.02
CA LYS A 110 16.61 -3.42 -4.45
C LYS A 110 15.27 -2.75 -4.76
N LEU A 111 15.13 -1.49 -4.36
CA LEU A 111 13.90 -0.72 -4.56
C LEU A 111 13.63 -0.30 -6.00
N GLU A 112 14.66 -0.28 -6.85
CA GLU A 112 14.60 0.27 -8.22
C GLU A 112 13.49 -0.37 -9.06
N LYS A 113 13.37 -1.71 -9.02
CA LYS A 113 12.32 -2.44 -9.73
C LYS A 113 10.92 -1.99 -9.30
N ALA A 114 10.67 -1.97 -7.98
CA ALA A 114 9.38 -1.60 -7.43
C ALA A 114 9.05 -0.11 -7.67
N LEU A 115 10.04 0.77 -7.55
CA LEU A 115 9.89 2.22 -7.76
C LEU A 115 9.60 2.57 -9.21
N ASN A 116 10.30 1.95 -10.17
CA ASN A 116 10.07 2.19 -11.59
C ASN A 116 8.65 1.83 -12.00
N VAL A 117 8.15 0.70 -11.49
CA VAL A 117 6.80 0.21 -11.76
C VAL A 117 5.77 1.07 -11.05
N TRP A 118 6.04 1.44 -9.79
CA TRP A 118 5.22 2.38 -9.05
C TRP A 118 5.06 3.69 -9.81
N LYS A 119 6.16 4.30 -10.28
CA LYS A 119 6.16 5.56 -11.05
C LYS A 119 5.29 5.45 -12.31
N GLN A 120 5.41 4.35 -13.05
CA GLN A 120 4.62 4.14 -14.26
C GLN A 120 3.13 3.96 -13.98
N ILE A 121 2.79 3.24 -12.91
CA ILE A 121 1.40 2.94 -12.55
C ILE A 121 0.70 4.15 -11.97
N THR A 122 1.37 4.92 -11.11
CA THR A 122 0.77 6.08 -10.44
C THR A 122 0.83 7.34 -11.29
N GLY A 123 1.52 7.32 -12.43
CA GLY A 123 1.69 8.48 -13.29
C GLY A 123 2.59 9.56 -12.67
N PHE A 124 3.44 9.20 -11.70
CA PHE A 124 4.33 10.14 -11.03
C PHE A 124 5.33 10.77 -12.00
N GLN A 125 5.30 12.09 -12.15
CA GLN A 125 6.15 12.81 -13.12
C GLN A 125 7.43 13.36 -12.47
N GLY A 126 7.50 13.44 -11.14
CA GLY A 126 8.63 14.02 -10.43
C GLY A 126 9.92 13.21 -10.46
N LYS A 127 10.91 13.73 -9.72
CA LYS A 127 12.26 13.18 -9.61
C LYS A 127 12.34 12.12 -8.51
N LEU A 128 12.63 10.87 -8.92
CA LEU A 128 12.93 9.76 -8.01
C LEU A 128 14.39 9.74 -7.56
N TYR A 129 15.30 10.29 -8.37
CA TYR A 129 16.74 10.26 -8.12
C TYR A 129 17.30 11.69 -8.27
N PRO A 130 17.02 12.59 -7.32
CA PRO A 130 17.54 13.95 -7.36
C PRO A 130 19.05 13.99 -7.06
N THR A 131 19.70 15.08 -7.47
CA THR A 131 21.08 15.34 -7.06
C THR A 131 21.13 15.91 -5.64
N ALA A 132 22.30 15.84 -4.99
CA ALA A 132 22.48 16.43 -3.65
C ALA A 132 22.22 17.95 -3.64
N GLU A 133 22.50 18.65 -4.73
CA GLU A 133 22.24 20.09 -4.86
C GLU A 133 20.74 20.38 -4.92
N GLU A 134 20.00 19.63 -5.74
CA GLU A 134 18.53 19.73 -5.85
C GLU A 134 17.85 19.43 -4.51
N TYR A 135 18.30 18.37 -3.83
CA TYR A 135 17.79 18.01 -2.50
C TYR A 135 18.03 19.13 -1.48
N ASN A 136 19.25 19.67 -1.41
CA ASN A 136 19.58 20.74 -0.47
C ASN A 136 18.80 22.03 -0.75
N ALA A 137 18.50 22.34 -2.01
CA ALA A 137 17.65 23.47 -2.38
C ALA A 137 16.21 23.23 -1.91
N ALA A 138 15.63 22.08 -2.24
CA ALA A 138 14.25 21.76 -1.90
C ALA A 138 14.03 21.60 -0.38
N GLU A 139 15.02 21.07 0.35
CA GLU A 139 14.93 20.92 1.81
C GLU A 139 14.91 22.29 2.52
N LYS A 140 15.67 23.27 2.01
CA LYS A 140 15.63 24.66 2.51
C LYS A 140 14.26 25.27 2.28
N ASP A 141 13.71 25.11 1.07
CA ASP A 141 12.38 25.61 0.72
C ASP A 141 11.28 25.00 1.59
N CYS A 142 11.33 23.68 1.85
CA CYS A 142 10.40 23.00 2.75
C CYS A 142 10.49 23.50 4.21
N LYS A 143 11.70 23.80 4.71
CA LYS A 143 11.88 24.35 6.06
C LYS A 143 11.30 25.77 6.16
N LEU A 144 11.46 26.57 5.11
CA LEU A 144 10.89 27.92 5.02
C LEU A 144 9.35 27.87 4.97
N SER A 145 8.77 26.97 4.16
CA SER A 145 7.30 26.84 4.06
C SER A 145 6.67 26.36 5.36
N ASN A 146 7.29 25.41 6.08
CA ASN A 146 6.77 24.94 7.36
C ASN A 146 6.77 26.00 8.47
N THR A 147 7.61 27.03 8.36
CA THR A 147 7.65 28.15 9.31
C THR A 147 6.49 29.14 9.10
N ASN A 148 5.97 29.24 7.87
CA ASN A 148 4.93 30.20 7.49
C ASN A 148 3.50 29.64 7.49
N VAL A 149 3.30 28.32 7.60
CA VAL A 149 1.99 27.65 7.43
C VAL A 149 1.11 27.61 8.70
N THR A 150 1.47 28.31 9.78
CA THR A 150 0.61 28.37 10.99
C THR A 150 -0.74 29.08 10.75
N VAL A 151 -0.93 29.79 9.64
CA VAL A 151 -2.18 30.54 9.39
C VAL A 151 -2.58 30.46 7.91
N THR A 152 -3.40 29.48 7.52
CA THR A 152 -4.68 29.70 6.79
C THR A 152 -5.33 28.40 6.30
N THR A 153 -6.65 28.34 6.46
CA THR A 153 -7.62 27.36 5.91
C THR A 153 -7.66 25.96 6.52
N ALA A 154 -8.25 25.89 7.72
CA ALA A 154 -8.91 24.69 8.21
C ALA A 154 -10.18 24.40 7.38
N THR A 155 -10.03 23.70 6.26
CA THR A 155 -11.13 22.96 5.63
C THR A 155 -11.21 21.55 6.20
N LYS A 156 -12.43 21.15 6.57
CA LYS A 156 -12.80 19.91 7.26
C LYS A 156 -12.16 18.66 6.64
N GLY A 157 -11.45 17.89 7.48
CA GLY A 157 -10.83 16.60 7.15
C GLY A 157 -9.40 16.77 6.64
N ARG A 158 -8.40 16.50 7.49
CA ARG A 158 -6.98 16.44 7.09
C ARG A 158 -6.80 15.31 6.07
N LYS A 159 -6.97 15.58 4.78
CA LYS A 159 -6.56 14.65 3.71
C LYS A 159 -5.04 14.53 3.78
N ARG A 160 -4.54 13.34 4.14
CA ARG A 160 -3.11 13.02 4.15
C ARG A 160 -2.75 12.39 2.80
N GLY A 161 -1.55 12.70 2.33
CA GLY A 161 -1.04 12.29 1.02
C GLY A 161 -1.63 13.13 -0.12
N GLN A 162 -1.00 13.07 -1.28
CA GLN A 162 -1.46 13.65 -2.55
C GLN A 162 -1.43 12.60 -3.66
N ASP A 163 -2.22 12.81 -4.72
CA ASP A 163 -2.20 11.93 -5.88
C ASP A 163 -0.84 12.05 -6.58
N PRO A 164 -0.08 10.96 -6.78
CA PRO A 164 1.21 11.04 -7.45
C PRO A 164 1.12 11.57 -8.90
N SER A 165 -0.04 11.48 -9.55
CA SER A 165 -0.22 12.01 -10.91
C SER A 165 -0.25 13.54 -10.97
N ASP A 166 -0.49 14.23 -9.84
CA ASP A 166 -0.52 15.69 -9.74
C ASP A 166 0.89 16.32 -9.62
N THR A 167 1.94 15.50 -9.61
CA THR A 167 3.32 15.96 -9.37
C THR A 167 3.88 16.73 -10.58
N ARG A 168 4.68 17.78 -10.34
CA ARG A 168 5.45 18.47 -11.38
C ARG A 168 6.77 17.76 -11.67
N GLU A 169 7.29 17.89 -12.90
CA GLU A 169 8.53 17.22 -13.35
C GLU A 169 9.78 17.60 -12.55
N ASP A 170 9.84 18.83 -12.03
CA ASP A 170 10.96 19.37 -11.26
C ASP A 170 10.91 18.98 -9.77
N GLU A 171 9.77 18.47 -9.30
CA GLU A 171 9.53 18.23 -7.88
C GLU A 171 10.16 16.91 -7.41
N ILE A 172 10.89 16.99 -6.29
CA ILE A 172 11.49 15.82 -5.64
C ILE A 172 10.40 14.99 -4.97
N LEU A 173 10.53 13.66 -5.04
CA LEU A 173 9.62 12.75 -4.35
C LEU A 173 9.52 13.09 -2.86
N ARG A 174 8.31 13.47 -2.44
CA ARG A 174 7.92 13.54 -1.04
C ARG A 174 7.32 12.22 -0.61
N TYR A 175 7.81 11.69 0.51
CA TYR A 175 7.42 10.38 0.98
C TYR A 175 7.25 10.32 2.50
N ARG A 176 6.59 9.26 2.94
CA ARG A 176 6.41 8.90 4.34
C ARG A 176 6.67 7.41 4.51
N VAL A 177 7.26 7.05 5.66
CA VAL A 177 7.33 5.66 6.12
C VAL A 177 6.27 5.42 7.19
N THR A 178 5.54 4.32 7.05
CA THR A 178 4.60 3.83 8.05
C THR A 178 5.04 2.43 8.47
N CYS A 179 5.22 2.21 9.78
CA CYS A 179 5.50 0.89 10.30
C CYS A 179 4.29 0.32 11.03
N GLU A 180 3.89 -0.90 10.67
CA GLU A 180 2.91 -1.70 11.40
C GLU A 180 3.64 -2.87 12.05
N ARG A 181 3.36 -3.13 13.33
CA ARG A 181 4.09 -4.16 14.10
C ARG A 181 3.12 -5.10 14.77
N THR A 182 3.39 -6.39 14.67
CA THR A 182 2.68 -7.47 15.37
C THR A 182 3.71 -8.43 15.93
N GLY A 183 3.65 -8.73 17.23
CA GLY A 183 4.62 -9.59 17.90
C GLY A 183 5.33 -8.91 19.07
N LYS A 184 6.37 -9.57 19.59
CA LYS A 184 7.19 -9.08 20.70
C LYS A 184 8.50 -8.53 20.15
N HIS A 185 8.76 -7.26 20.43
CA HIS A 185 9.94 -6.53 19.96
C HIS A 185 10.41 -5.55 21.03
N THR A 186 11.68 -5.19 21.00
CA THR A 186 12.33 -4.22 21.89
C THR A 186 12.13 -2.76 21.44
N PHE A 187 11.64 -2.55 20.21
CA PHE A 187 11.45 -1.25 19.58
C PHE A 187 9.97 -0.93 19.34
N GLU A 188 9.65 0.36 19.22
CA GLU A 188 8.33 0.81 18.80
C GLU A 188 8.23 0.94 17.27
N SER A 189 7.01 0.91 16.75
CA SER A 189 6.77 1.12 15.31
C SER A 189 7.26 2.49 14.84
N SER A 190 7.16 3.50 15.69
CA SER A 190 7.69 4.85 15.45
C SER A 190 9.22 4.85 15.28
N ASP A 191 9.94 4.08 16.09
CA ASP A 191 11.39 3.93 15.99
C ASP A 191 11.81 3.28 14.66
N ALA A 192 11.16 2.18 14.30
CA ALA A 192 11.43 1.48 13.04
C ALA A 192 11.12 2.37 11.83
N ALA A 193 9.98 3.07 11.83
CA ALA A 193 9.63 4.01 10.76
C ALA A 193 10.66 5.16 10.65
N ARG A 194 11.14 5.69 11.77
CA ARG A 194 12.15 6.75 11.82
C ARG A 194 13.49 6.27 11.26
N VAL A 195 13.96 5.09 11.65
CA VAL A 195 15.26 4.55 11.21
C VAL A 195 15.21 4.19 9.72
N ILE A 196 14.16 3.52 9.27
CA ILE A 196 13.98 3.16 7.85
C ILE A 196 13.84 4.43 7.00
N GLY A 197 13.07 5.42 7.47
CA GLY A 197 12.95 6.71 6.80
C GLY A 197 14.28 7.45 6.70
N GLY A 198 15.04 7.55 7.79
CA GLY A 198 16.36 8.16 7.76
C GLY A 198 17.27 7.51 6.71
N GLN A 199 17.35 6.17 6.72
CA GLN A 199 18.20 5.44 5.79
C GLN A 199 17.75 5.59 4.32
N LEU A 200 16.44 5.61 4.05
CA LEU A 200 15.90 5.85 2.71
C LEU A 200 16.20 7.28 2.22
N GLN A 201 16.11 8.27 3.11
CA GLN A 201 16.44 9.65 2.81
C GLN A 201 17.93 9.81 2.49
N ASP A 202 18.81 9.17 3.27
CA ASP A 202 20.26 9.20 3.03
C ASP A 202 20.62 8.52 1.69
N LYS A 203 19.93 7.43 1.34
CA LYS A 203 20.20 6.64 0.11
C LYS A 203 19.61 7.27 -1.15
N HIS A 204 18.39 7.82 -1.09
CA HIS A 204 17.64 8.27 -2.26
C HIS A 204 17.40 9.79 -2.33
N LEU A 205 17.79 10.53 -1.29
CA LEU A 205 17.64 11.99 -1.21
C LEU A 205 16.19 12.46 -1.43
N TRP A 206 15.24 11.71 -0.87
CA TRP A 206 13.82 12.07 -0.89
C TRP A 206 13.44 13.00 0.26
N LEU A 207 12.37 13.77 0.09
CA LEU A 207 11.87 14.68 1.12
C LEU A 207 10.87 13.96 2.03
N VAL A 208 11.14 13.94 3.33
CA VAL A 208 10.23 13.36 4.32
C VAL A 208 9.08 14.35 4.60
N ASP A 209 7.84 13.93 4.32
CA ASP A 209 6.63 14.71 4.64
C ASP A 209 5.54 13.79 5.20
N LEU A 210 5.10 14.04 6.44
CA LEU A 210 4.09 13.21 7.11
C LEU A 210 2.64 13.56 6.72
N THR A 211 2.44 14.68 6.02
CA THR A 211 1.12 15.23 5.71
C THR A 211 0.87 15.25 4.21
N THR A 212 1.79 15.83 3.44
CA THR A 212 1.70 15.99 1.98
C THR A 212 2.79 15.17 1.29
N TYR A 213 2.58 13.87 1.18
CA TYR A 213 3.47 12.92 0.51
C TYR A 213 2.80 12.32 -0.73
N TYR A 214 3.58 11.88 -1.71
CA TYR A 214 3.09 11.11 -2.85
C TYR A 214 3.26 9.61 -2.63
N LEU A 215 4.41 9.21 -2.05
CA LEU A 215 4.71 7.81 -1.76
C LEU A 215 4.57 7.51 -0.27
N GLU A 216 3.79 6.48 0.06
CA GLU A 216 3.80 5.86 1.39
C GLU A 216 4.52 4.50 1.30
N VAL A 217 5.66 4.40 1.98
CA VAL A 217 6.38 3.15 2.18
C VAL A 217 5.86 2.50 3.46
N VAL A 218 5.20 1.36 3.32
CA VAL A 218 4.62 0.61 4.43
C VAL A 218 5.53 -0.56 4.78
N CYS A 219 6.05 -0.55 6.00
CA CYS A 219 6.87 -1.60 6.57
C CYS A 219 6.03 -2.39 7.58
N LYS A 220 5.70 -3.64 7.27
CA LYS A 220 4.95 -4.51 8.18
C LYS A 220 5.91 -5.51 8.80
N VAL A 221 6.10 -5.41 10.12
CA VAL A 221 6.87 -6.36 10.93
C VAL A 221 5.91 -7.32 11.61
N THR A 222 5.95 -8.59 11.24
CA THR A 222 5.16 -9.67 11.85
C THR A 222 6.09 -10.71 12.44
N ASN A 223 6.17 -10.76 13.76
CA ASN A 223 7.20 -11.51 14.49
C ASN A 223 8.59 -11.17 13.92
N ASP A 224 9.24 -12.12 13.26
CA ASP A 224 10.60 -11.96 12.74
C ASP A 224 10.62 -11.60 11.24
N GLU A 225 9.48 -11.40 10.59
CA GLU A 225 9.40 -11.08 9.16
C GLU A 225 9.06 -9.60 8.94
N LEU A 226 9.85 -8.92 8.10
CA LEU A 226 9.58 -7.59 7.57
C LEU A 226 9.15 -7.69 6.12
N VAL A 227 8.00 -7.07 5.82
CA VAL A 227 7.51 -6.87 4.47
C VAL A 227 7.48 -5.38 4.18
N THR A 228 8.27 -4.93 3.20
CA THR A 228 8.29 -3.53 2.75
C THR A 228 7.48 -3.39 1.47
N GLN A 229 6.55 -2.44 1.47
CA GLN A 229 5.56 -2.28 0.39
C GLN A 229 5.43 -0.81 0.00
N LEU A 230 5.28 -0.55 -1.29
CA LEU A 230 5.02 0.79 -1.85
C LEU A 230 3.53 0.92 -2.11
N ARG A 231 2.87 1.87 -1.44
CA ARG A 231 1.45 2.11 -1.64
C ARG A 231 1.18 2.71 -3.02
N VAL A 232 0.29 2.08 -3.78
CA VAL A 232 -0.15 2.55 -5.11
C VAL A 232 -1.40 3.41 -4.98
N THR A 233 -2.38 2.98 -4.20
CA THR A 233 -3.65 3.69 -4.04
C THR A 233 -3.52 4.82 -3.02
N HIS A 234 -3.54 6.08 -3.47
CA HIS A 234 -3.53 7.26 -2.59
C HIS A 234 -4.78 7.32 -1.69
N GLU A 235 -5.98 7.30 -2.28
CA GLU A 235 -7.23 7.10 -1.55
C GLU A 235 -7.63 5.62 -1.55
N SER A 236 -8.20 5.15 -0.44
CA SER A 236 -8.68 3.78 -0.36
C SER A 236 -9.90 3.57 -1.26
N LYS A 237 -9.91 2.44 -1.94
CA LYS A 237 -10.89 2.04 -2.95
C LYS A 237 -12.31 1.87 -2.43
N HIS A 238 -12.56 1.82 -1.12
CA HIS A 238 -13.92 1.92 -0.57
C HIS A 238 -14.61 3.25 -0.87
N ARG A 239 -13.86 4.29 -1.31
CA ARG A 239 -14.37 5.63 -1.63
C ARG A 239 -14.80 5.84 -3.09
N ARG A 240 -14.64 4.84 -3.95
CA ARG A 240 -14.86 4.99 -5.41
C ARG A 240 -16.28 5.42 -5.83
N ASN A 241 -17.31 4.89 -5.15
CA ASN A 241 -18.71 5.05 -5.56
C ASN A 241 -19.52 5.88 -4.55
N ILE A 242 -18.97 6.09 -3.35
CA ILE A 242 -19.67 6.74 -2.24
C ILE A 242 -18.86 7.98 -1.86
N THR A 243 -19.46 9.14 -2.07
CA THR A 243 -18.84 10.46 -1.80
C THR A 243 -19.17 10.99 -0.41
N ASN A 244 -20.29 10.55 0.17
CA ASN A 244 -20.83 11.03 1.44
C ASN A 244 -20.84 9.90 2.48
N PHE A 245 -20.02 10.05 3.51
CA PHE A 245 -19.89 9.08 4.59
C PHE A 245 -20.63 9.57 5.84
N GLY A 246 -21.70 8.87 6.19
CA GLY A 246 -22.47 9.06 7.41
C GLY A 246 -22.28 7.90 8.40
N PRO A 247 -22.96 7.93 9.55
CA PRO A 247 -22.81 6.93 10.61
C PRO A 247 -23.21 5.52 10.19
N THR A 248 -24.07 5.39 9.17
CA THR A 248 -24.59 4.11 8.66
C THR A 248 -24.04 3.74 7.28
N THR A 249 -23.06 4.47 6.76
CA THR A 249 -22.48 4.20 5.44
C THR A 249 -21.58 2.97 5.49
N LEU A 250 -22.00 1.89 4.84
CA LEU A 250 -21.18 0.71 4.68
C LEU A 250 -20.09 0.97 3.62
N ARG A 251 -18.89 0.40 3.83
CA ARG A 251 -17.80 0.50 2.85
C ARG A 251 -18.23 -0.13 1.52
N ALA A 252 -17.86 0.50 0.40
CA ALA A 252 -18.22 0.00 -0.93
C ALA A 252 -17.62 -1.39 -1.21
N THR A 253 -16.42 -1.68 -0.68
CA THR A 253 -15.77 -3.00 -0.74
C THR A 253 -16.62 -4.09 -0.07
N VAL A 254 -17.08 -3.83 1.16
CA VAL A 254 -18.01 -4.73 1.87
C VAL A 254 -19.30 -4.91 1.10
N CYS A 255 -19.92 -3.82 0.61
CA CYS A 255 -21.15 -3.90 -0.19
C CYS A 255 -20.96 -4.78 -1.43
N TYR A 256 -19.85 -4.62 -2.14
CA TYR A 256 -19.53 -5.42 -3.33
C TYR A 256 -19.36 -6.90 -2.98
N ASN A 257 -18.68 -7.21 -1.88
CA ASN A 257 -18.49 -8.59 -1.45
C ASN A 257 -19.80 -9.24 -0.99
N LEU A 258 -20.70 -8.50 -0.33
CA LEU A 258 -22.05 -8.96 0.00
C LEU A 258 -22.86 -9.28 -1.26
N LEU A 259 -22.77 -8.44 -2.29
CA LEU A 259 -23.43 -8.67 -3.57
C LEU A 259 -22.84 -9.89 -4.30
N ARG A 260 -21.51 -10.07 -4.26
CA ARG A 260 -20.88 -11.28 -4.80
C ARG A 260 -21.42 -12.53 -4.10
N LEU A 261 -21.56 -12.51 -2.77
CA LEU A 261 -22.11 -13.62 -2.00
C LEU A 261 -23.60 -13.89 -2.26
N ALA A 262 -24.39 -12.84 -2.48
CA ALA A 262 -25.81 -12.95 -2.78
C ALA A 262 -26.07 -13.49 -4.20
N HIS A 263 -25.07 -13.38 -5.09
CA HIS A 263 -25.13 -13.81 -6.49
C HIS A 263 -26.41 -13.38 -7.23
N PRO A 264 -26.79 -12.07 -7.20
CA PRO A 264 -27.98 -11.61 -7.89
C PRO A 264 -27.81 -11.77 -9.40
N LYS A 265 -28.88 -12.16 -10.09
CA LYS A 265 -28.91 -12.39 -11.53
C LYS A 265 -29.59 -11.21 -12.25
N PRO A 266 -29.26 -10.96 -13.53
CA PRO A 266 -30.01 -10.01 -14.35
C PRO A 266 -31.51 -10.37 -14.33
N GLY A 267 -32.35 -9.40 -13.95
CA GLY A 267 -33.79 -9.58 -13.77
C GLY A 267 -34.24 -9.75 -12.31
N ASP A 268 -33.33 -10.01 -11.38
CA ASP A 268 -33.66 -10.08 -9.95
C ASP A 268 -34.00 -8.69 -9.40
N VAL A 269 -34.99 -8.63 -8.50
CA VAL A 269 -35.37 -7.41 -7.78
C VAL A 269 -34.66 -7.40 -6.42
N ILE A 270 -33.72 -6.48 -6.24
CA ILE A 270 -32.97 -6.32 -4.99
C ILE A 270 -33.60 -5.20 -4.17
N ILE A 271 -33.99 -5.51 -2.93
CA ILE A 271 -34.58 -4.55 -2.00
C ILE A 271 -33.73 -4.55 -0.73
N ASP A 272 -33.21 -3.38 -0.38
CA ASP A 272 -32.62 -3.12 0.93
C ASP A 272 -33.58 -2.24 1.75
N PRO A 273 -34.44 -2.84 2.60
CA PRO A 273 -35.46 -2.10 3.33
C PRO A 273 -34.89 -1.18 4.41
N MET A 274 -33.60 -1.32 4.74
CA MET A 274 -32.89 -0.53 5.74
C MET A 274 -31.62 0.10 5.14
N CYS A 275 -31.72 0.59 3.90
CA CYS A 275 -30.57 1.00 3.10
C CYS A 275 -29.75 2.16 3.66
N GLY A 276 -30.28 2.93 4.63
CA GLY A 276 -29.58 4.05 5.25
C GLY A 276 -29.02 5.01 4.21
N GLY A 277 -27.68 5.10 4.12
CA GLY A 277 -26.97 5.92 3.12
C GLY A 277 -26.95 5.35 1.69
N GLY A 278 -27.66 4.24 1.41
CA GLY A 278 -27.81 3.65 0.08
C GLY A 278 -26.58 2.88 -0.42
N SER A 279 -25.61 2.56 0.44
CA SER A 279 -24.32 1.97 0.02
C SER A 279 -24.45 0.68 -0.78
N ILE A 280 -25.34 -0.23 -0.36
CA ILE A 280 -25.57 -1.51 -1.05
C ILE A 280 -26.28 -1.29 -2.39
N PRO A 281 -27.44 -0.60 -2.48
CA PRO A 281 -28.07 -0.29 -3.76
C PRO A 281 -27.17 0.43 -4.76
N ILE A 282 -26.42 1.44 -4.31
CA ILE A 282 -25.47 2.19 -5.15
C ILE A 282 -24.39 1.24 -5.69
N THR A 283 -23.80 0.42 -4.82
CA THR A 283 -22.75 -0.52 -5.23
C THR A 283 -23.28 -1.57 -6.21
N CYS A 284 -24.53 -2.01 -6.05
CA CYS A 284 -25.18 -2.96 -6.95
C CYS A 284 -25.26 -2.43 -8.38
N LEU A 285 -25.71 -1.19 -8.56
CA LEU A 285 -25.76 -0.54 -9.88
C LEU A 285 -24.41 -0.62 -10.61
N TYR A 286 -23.32 -0.35 -9.88
CA TYR A 286 -21.99 -0.35 -10.47
C TYR A 286 -21.38 -1.74 -10.57
N GLY A 287 -21.80 -2.70 -9.73
CA GLY A 287 -21.19 -4.03 -9.58
C GLY A 287 -21.71 -5.09 -10.56
N SER A 288 -22.85 -4.85 -11.21
CA SER A 288 -23.46 -5.78 -12.17
C SER A 288 -22.89 -5.66 -13.61
N LYS A 289 -21.64 -5.23 -13.77
CA LYS A 289 -20.95 -5.15 -15.07
C LYS A 289 -19.87 -6.20 -15.18
#